data_AF-A0A183HI66-F1
#
_entry.id   AF-A0A183HI66-F1
#
_cell.length_a   1.000
_cell.length_b   1.000
_cell.length_c   1.000
_cell.angle_alpha   90.00
_cell.angle_beta   90.00
_cell.angle_gamma   90.00
#
_symmetry.space_group_name_H-M   'P 1'
#
loop_
_entity.id
_entity.type
_entity.pdbx_description
1 polymer ?
#
loop_
_entity_poly.entity_id
_entity_poly.type
_entity_poly.pdbx_seq_one_letter_code
_entity_poly.pdbx_strand_id
1 'polypeptide(L)'
;MGGGRNNHRIQEEKRKKWRKILYERQPFEDEYSGGSEFLKELRTNITVVEYSFMEAVCGASLVMLHSNAIIFYYLVFDSINTSSISSVQHFSLIFAIALVLYTVYLYMIRPRNLQDHFYTFITLLGFGYVLTPVIRTLTDTISTDTIYAMSFMLFLTSFIFHDYAMVAPL
;
A
#
# COMPACT_ATOMS: atom_id res chain seq x y z
N MET A 1 -69.20 -19.73 45.75
CA MET A 1 -68.84 -19.60 44.32
C MET A 1 -67.79 -18.49 44.20
N GLY A 2 -66.64 -18.74 43.59
CA GLY A 2 -65.66 -17.68 43.29
C GLY A 2 -64.19 -17.94 43.59
N GLY A 3 -63.75 -19.19 43.80
CA GLY A 3 -62.33 -19.54 43.89
C GLY A 3 -61.90 -20.29 42.63
N GLY A 4 -61.12 -19.66 41.74
CA GLY A 4 -60.61 -20.37 40.56
C GLY A 4 -59.97 -19.53 39.45
N ARG A 5 -60.08 -18.19 39.47
CA ARG A 5 -59.57 -17.36 38.36
C ARG A 5 -58.10 -16.91 38.47
N ASN A 6 -57.47 -17.05 39.65
CA ASN A 6 -56.16 -16.46 39.90
C ASN A 6 -54.97 -17.43 39.71
N ASN A 7 -55.18 -18.74 39.69
CA ASN A 7 -54.07 -19.70 39.59
C ASN A 7 -53.51 -19.86 38.16
N HIS A 8 -54.27 -19.50 37.12
CA HIS A 8 -53.81 -19.62 35.74
C HIS A 8 -52.97 -18.44 35.23
N ARG A 9 -53.11 -17.24 35.80
CA ARG A 9 -52.28 -16.09 35.40
C ARG A 9 -50.86 -16.13 35.97
N ILE A 10 -50.66 -16.84 37.08
CA ILE A 10 -49.37 -16.86 37.81
C ILE A 10 -48.32 -17.74 37.09
N GLN A 11 -48.74 -18.59 36.15
CA GLN A 11 -47.83 -19.42 35.36
C GLN A 11 -47.36 -18.75 34.06
N GLU A 12 -47.95 -17.61 33.65
CA GLU A 12 -47.77 -17.04 32.31
C GLU A 12 -46.62 -16.03 32.18
N GLU A 13 -46.02 -15.56 33.26
CA GLU A 13 -44.84 -14.71 33.18
C GLU A 13 -43.61 -15.37 33.82
N LYS A 14 -43.27 -16.56 33.33
CA LYS A 14 -41.83 -16.81 33.13
C LYS A 14 -41.36 -15.72 32.19
N ARG A 15 -40.85 -14.61 32.73
CA ARG A 15 -40.38 -13.42 32.00
C ARG A 15 -39.71 -13.88 30.70
N LYS A 16 -40.42 -13.77 29.57
CA LYS A 16 -39.88 -14.21 28.28
C LYS A 16 -38.67 -13.34 28.03
N LYS A 17 -37.47 -13.93 27.99
CA LYS A 17 -36.25 -13.18 27.68
C LYS A 17 -36.35 -12.68 26.24
N TRP A 18 -36.08 -11.40 26.02
CA TRP A 18 -36.00 -10.82 24.69
C TRP A 18 -35.02 -11.62 23.83
N ARG A 19 -35.40 -11.88 22.57
CA ARG A 19 -34.58 -12.59 21.57
C ARG A 19 -34.46 -11.73 20.32
N LYS A 20 -33.27 -11.68 19.73
CA LYS A 20 -32.98 -10.93 18.50
C LYS A 20 -33.55 -11.65 17.26
N ILE A 21 -34.87 -11.59 17.10
CA ILE A 21 -35.63 -12.27 16.04
C ILE A 21 -36.63 -11.28 15.46
N LEU A 22 -36.55 -11.03 14.15
CA LEU A 22 -37.22 -9.90 13.50
C LEU A 22 -38.75 -10.03 13.42
N TYR A 23 -39.28 -11.26 13.30
CA TYR A 23 -40.71 -11.47 12.98
C TYR A 23 -41.51 -12.18 14.09
N GLU A 24 -40.89 -12.53 15.21
CA GLU A 24 -41.58 -13.16 16.33
C GLU A 24 -42.22 -12.07 17.21
N ARG A 25 -43.54 -12.13 17.45
CA ARG A 25 -44.20 -11.22 18.39
C ARG A 25 -43.74 -11.52 19.82
N GLN A 26 -43.09 -10.55 20.44
CA GLN A 26 -42.58 -10.64 21.81
C GLN A 26 -43.26 -9.58 22.70
N PRO A 27 -43.36 -9.80 24.02
CA PRO A 27 -44.00 -8.87 24.95
C PRO A 27 -43.07 -7.70 25.32
N PHE A 28 -42.56 -7.01 24.31
CA PHE A 28 -41.71 -5.82 24.45
C PHE A 28 -42.23 -4.72 23.53
N GLU A 29 -42.01 -3.46 23.89
CA GLU A 29 -42.37 -2.32 23.04
C GLU A 29 -41.63 -2.37 21.70
N ASP A 30 -42.20 -1.81 20.65
CA ASP A 30 -41.62 -1.85 19.29
C ASP A 30 -40.23 -1.18 19.21
N GLU A 31 -39.94 -0.25 20.11
CA GLU A 31 -38.64 0.44 20.21
C GLU A 31 -37.60 -0.34 21.05
N TYR A 32 -38.00 -1.43 21.71
CA TYR A 32 -37.16 -2.15 22.65
C TYR A 32 -36.11 -3.04 21.95
N SER A 33 -34.84 -2.61 22.02
CA SER A 33 -33.71 -3.25 21.33
C SER A 33 -32.92 -4.23 22.20
N GLY A 34 -33.52 -4.85 23.22
CA GLY A 34 -32.83 -5.87 24.03
C GLY A 34 -31.86 -5.33 25.11
N GLY A 35 -31.90 -4.02 25.38
CA GLY A 35 -31.17 -3.39 26.49
C GLY A 35 -29.66 -3.68 26.47
N SER A 36 -29.17 -4.36 27.51
CA SER A 36 -27.75 -4.73 27.67
C SER A 36 -27.27 -5.84 26.72
N GLU A 37 -28.19 -6.60 26.09
CA GLU A 37 -27.82 -7.65 25.13
C GLU A 37 -27.59 -7.08 23.71
N PHE A 38 -28.08 -5.87 23.42
CA PHE A 38 -27.99 -5.23 22.09
C PHE A 38 -26.55 -5.13 21.59
N LEU A 39 -25.66 -4.61 22.45
CA LEU A 39 -24.26 -4.35 22.14
C LEU A 39 -23.32 -5.46 22.61
N LYS A 40 -23.85 -6.55 23.16
CA LYS A 40 -23.02 -7.63 23.67
C LYS A 40 -22.26 -8.37 22.56
N GLU A 41 -22.82 -8.36 21.35
CA GLU A 41 -22.18 -8.89 20.14
C GLU A 41 -21.40 -7.81 19.37
N LEU A 42 -21.39 -6.55 19.85
CA LEU A 42 -20.64 -5.49 19.21
C LEU A 42 -19.15 -5.78 19.38
N ARG A 43 -18.52 -6.16 18.28
CA ARG A 43 -17.07 -6.26 18.21
C ARG A 43 -16.51 -4.98 17.63
N THR A 44 -15.91 -4.15 18.48
CA THR A 44 -15.17 -2.95 18.04
C THR A 44 -13.70 -3.31 17.82
N ASN A 45 -13.05 -2.64 16.87
CA ASN A 45 -11.59 -2.66 16.72
C ASN A 45 -10.94 -4.05 16.48
N ILE A 46 -11.65 -4.99 15.86
CA ILE A 46 -11.18 -6.37 15.61
C ILE A 46 -9.93 -6.39 14.72
N THR A 47 -9.70 -5.33 13.94
CA THR A 47 -8.64 -5.22 12.92
C THR A 47 -7.75 -3.99 13.17
N VAL A 48 -7.71 -3.47 14.40
CA VAL A 48 -6.77 -2.39 14.73
C VAL A 48 -5.40 -3.03 14.97
N VAL A 49 -4.50 -2.84 14.01
CA VAL A 49 -3.09 -3.19 14.13
C VAL A 49 -2.38 -2.00 14.78
N GLU A 50 -1.80 -2.21 15.96
CA GLU A 50 -0.98 -1.20 16.62
C GLU A 50 0.42 -1.20 16.00
N TYR A 51 0.78 -0.13 15.29
CA TYR A 51 2.12 0.05 14.77
C TYR A 51 3.00 0.76 15.79
N SER A 52 4.19 0.23 16.02
CA SER A 52 5.21 0.98 16.77
C SER A 52 5.66 2.20 15.99
N PHE A 53 6.17 3.22 16.69
CA PHE A 53 6.68 4.43 16.04
C PHE A 53 7.73 4.13 14.95
N MET A 54 8.61 3.16 15.20
CA MET A 54 9.66 2.79 14.24
C MET A 54 9.11 2.08 13.01
N GLU A 55 8.09 1.23 13.16
CA GLU A 55 7.42 0.60 12.02
C GLU A 55 6.67 1.63 11.18
N ALA A 56 6.01 2.60 11.83
CA ALA A 56 5.37 3.71 11.14
C ALA A 56 6.38 4.58 10.37
N VAL A 57 7.52 4.91 10.98
CA VAL A 57 8.61 5.66 10.33
C VAL A 57 9.20 4.86 9.17
N CYS A 58 9.41 3.56 9.34
CA CYS A 58 9.91 2.69 8.28
C CYS A 58 8.93 2.64 7.10
N GLY A 59 7.62 2.49 7.36
CA GLY A 59 6.60 2.52 6.31
C GLY A 59 6.52 3.87 5.61
N ALA A 60 6.57 4.97 6.36
CA ALA A 60 6.64 6.31 5.78
C ALA A 60 7.89 6.51 4.91
N SER A 61 9.03 5.94 5.32
CA SER A 61 10.29 6.05 4.59
C SER A 61 10.24 5.39 3.21
N LEU A 62 9.48 4.31 3.03
CA LEU A 62 9.29 3.65 1.74
C LEU A 62 8.55 4.55 0.75
N VAL A 63 7.47 5.20 1.20
CA VAL A 63 6.72 6.17 0.39
C VAL A 63 7.60 7.35 0.02
N MET A 64 8.37 7.86 1.00
CA MET A 64 9.33 8.94 0.78
C MET A 64 10.46 8.55 -0.18
N LEU A 65 10.94 7.31 -0.13
CA LEU A 65 11.96 6.82 -1.06
C LEU A 65 11.44 6.80 -2.49
N HIS A 66 10.21 6.32 -2.70
CA HIS A 66 9.59 6.29 -4.03
C HIS A 66 9.33 7.71 -4.55
N SER A 67 8.79 8.62 -3.73
CA SER A 67 8.60 10.02 -4.14
C SER A 67 9.92 10.70 -4.46
N ASN A 68 10.96 10.49 -3.65
CA ASN A 68 12.30 11.01 -3.91
C ASN A 68 12.90 10.45 -5.20
N ALA A 69 12.65 9.17 -5.54
CA ALA A 69 13.10 8.59 -6.80
C ALA A 69 12.43 9.26 -8.01
N ILE A 70 11.13 9.58 -7.92
CA ILE A 70 10.40 10.31 -8.98
C ILE A 70 10.97 11.74 -9.13
N ILE A 71 11.18 12.44 -8.02
CA ILE A 71 11.76 13.79 -8.05
C ILE A 71 13.17 13.75 -8.62
N PHE A 72 13.99 12.79 -8.20
CA PHE A 72 15.36 12.62 -8.70
C PHE A 72 15.38 12.35 -10.21
N TYR A 73 14.49 11.51 -10.73
CA TYR A 73 14.32 11.32 -12.17
C TYR A 73 14.05 12.64 -12.89
N TYR A 74 13.11 13.45 -12.39
CA TYR A 74 12.78 14.73 -12.98
C TYR A 74 13.96 15.70 -12.96
N LEU A 75 14.70 15.77 -11.84
CA LEU A 75 15.89 16.61 -11.72
C LEU A 75 16.98 16.20 -12.71
N VAL A 76 17.22 14.91 -12.90
CA VAL A 76 18.19 14.41 -13.88
C VAL A 76 17.72 14.75 -15.30
N PHE A 77 16.44 14.57 -15.61
CA PHE A 77 15.87 14.90 -16.91
C PHE A 77 16.00 16.40 -17.24
N ASP A 78 15.64 17.26 -16.29
CA ASP A 78 15.76 18.71 -16.43
C ASP A 78 17.23 19.16 -16.59
N SER A 79 18.13 18.54 -15.82
CA SER A 79 19.57 18.82 -15.90
C SER A 79 20.18 18.44 -17.26
N ILE A 80 19.73 17.32 -17.85
CA ILE A 80 20.11 16.91 -19.21
C ILE A 80 19.55 17.90 -20.24
N ASN A 81 18.29 18.31 -20.11
CA ASN A 81 17.65 19.22 -21.08
C ASN A 81 18.29 20.62 -21.08
N THR A 82 18.63 21.14 -19.90
CA THR A 82 19.27 22.45 -19.73
C THR A 82 20.74 22.46 -20.19
N SER A 83 21.30 21.30 -20.56
CA SER A 83 22.68 21.13 -21.07
C SER A 83 23.79 21.66 -20.15
N SER A 84 23.51 21.83 -18.84
CA SER A 84 24.47 22.38 -17.88
C SER A 84 25.70 21.47 -17.68
N ILE A 85 25.52 20.17 -17.87
CA ILE A 85 26.53 19.13 -17.68
C ILE A 85 26.44 18.15 -18.87
N SER A 86 27.58 17.64 -19.35
CA SER A 86 27.60 16.68 -20.46
C SER A 86 26.85 15.39 -20.10
N SER A 87 26.15 14.76 -21.06
CA SER A 87 25.45 13.49 -20.83
C SER A 87 26.37 12.38 -20.30
N VAL A 88 27.64 12.38 -20.73
CA VAL A 88 28.64 11.40 -20.26
C VAL A 88 28.98 11.63 -18.78
N GLN A 89 29.05 12.89 -18.35
CA GLN A 89 29.33 13.22 -16.95
C GLN A 89 28.17 12.79 -16.04
N HIS A 90 26.92 13.04 -16.44
CA HIS A 90 25.74 12.54 -15.73
C HIS A 90 25.77 11.02 -15.55
N PHE A 91 26.03 10.29 -16.66
CA PHE A 91 26.14 8.84 -16.62
C PHE A 91 27.25 8.38 -15.68
N SER A 92 28.43 8.99 -15.75
CA SER A 92 29.56 8.64 -14.88
C SER A 92 29.25 8.88 -13.40
N LEU A 93 28.53 9.96 -13.07
CA LEU A 93 28.19 10.32 -11.70
C LEU A 93 27.17 9.33 -11.12
N ILE A 94 26.10 9.02 -11.88
CA ILE A 94 25.10 8.05 -11.47
C ILE A 94 25.74 6.66 -11.33
N PHE A 95 26.59 6.26 -12.28
CA PHE A 95 27.31 4.99 -12.22
C PHE A 95 28.25 4.91 -11.01
N ALA A 96 28.98 5.99 -10.70
CA ALA A 96 29.87 6.05 -9.54
C ALA A 96 29.08 5.93 -8.22
N ILE A 97 27.97 6.65 -8.08
CA ILE A 97 27.10 6.55 -6.90
C ILE A 97 26.53 5.13 -6.78
N ALA A 98 26.02 4.55 -7.86
CA ALA A 98 25.50 3.18 -7.86
C ALA A 98 26.57 2.16 -7.48
N LEU A 99 27.81 2.33 -7.97
CA LEU A 99 28.94 1.47 -7.62
C LEU A 99 29.28 1.57 -6.13
N VAL A 100 29.32 2.78 -5.57
CA VAL A 100 29.55 2.99 -4.13
C VAL A 100 28.44 2.35 -3.29
N LEU A 101 27.18 2.53 -3.67
CA LEU A 101 26.06 1.88 -2.97
C LEU A 101 26.14 0.35 -3.07
N TYR A 102 26.55 -0.17 -4.22
CA TYR A 102 26.72 -1.61 -4.41
C TYR A 102 27.87 -2.17 -3.57
N THR A 103 29.01 -1.47 -3.45
CA THR A 103 30.11 -1.92 -2.57
C THR A 103 29.70 -1.90 -1.10
N VAL A 104 28.95 -0.90 -0.65
CA VAL A 104 28.35 -0.86 0.69
C VAL A 104 27.39 -2.03 0.89
N TYR A 105 26.53 -2.32 -0.08
CA TYR A 105 25.62 -3.46 -0.06
C TYR A 105 26.37 -4.80 0.06
N LEU A 106 27.43 -5.00 -0.73
CA LEU A 106 28.27 -6.18 -0.66
C LEU A 106 28.94 -6.35 0.71
N TYR A 107 29.37 -5.24 1.31
CA TYR A 107 29.98 -5.25 2.64
C TYR A 107 28.99 -5.60 3.75
N MET A 108 27.79 -5.00 3.74
CA MET A 108 26.79 -5.14 4.80
C MET A 108 26.07 -6.49 4.76
N ILE A 109 25.61 -6.92 3.58
CA ILE A 109 24.74 -8.09 3.43
C ILE A 109 25.53 -9.35 3.04
N ARG A 110 26.73 -9.17 2.47
CA ARG A 110 27.63 -10.25 2.03
C ARG A 110 26.86 -11.35 1.26
N PRO A 111 26.31 -11.03 0.08
CA PRO A 111 25.53 -11.99 -0.69
C PRO A 111 26.40 -13.19 -1.10
N ARG A 112 25.81 -14.38 -1.07
CA ARG A 112 26.50 -15.64 -1.36
C ARG A 112 26.76 -15.86 -2.85
N ASN A 113 25.88 -15.35 -3.73
CA ASN A 113 25.89 -15.64 -5.17
C ASN A 113 26.09 -14.37 -6.01
N LEU A 114 27.34 -13.95 -6.20
CA LEU A 114 27.64 -12.79 -7.07
C LEU A 114 27.38 -13.05 -8.56
N GLN A 115 27.41 -14.32 -8.97
CA GLN A 115 27.20 -14.71 -10.36
C GLN A 115 25.79 -14.36 -10.83
N ASP A 116 24.77 -14.60 -10.00
CA ASP A 116 23.37 -14.31 -10.31
C ASP A 116 23.16 -12.79 -10.53
N HIS A 117 23.83 -11.97 -9.72
CA HIS A 117 23.79 -10.51 -9.85
C HIS A 117 24.43 -10.05 -11.16
N PHE A 118 25.54 -10.67 -11.55
CA PHE A 118 26.24 -10.36 -12.79
C PHE A 118 25.44 -10.77 -14.03
N TYR A 119 24.86 -11.97 -14.04
CA TYR A 119 23.98 -12.40 -15.14
C TYR A 119 22.76 -11.47 -15.27
N THR A 120 22.14 -11.10 -14.14
CA THR A 120 21.03 -10.14 -14.14
C THR A 120 21.46 -8.80 -14.74
N PHE A 121 22.61 -8.27 -14.34
CA PHE A 121 23.15 -7.02 -14.88
C PHE A 121 23.39 -7.08 -16.40
N ILE A 122 24.02 -8.15 -16.90
CA ILE A 122 24.25 -8.34 -18.34
C ILE A 122 22.93 -8.45 -19.11
N THR A 123 21.97 -9.23 -18.60
CA THR A 123 20.68 -9.39 -19.28
C THR A 123 19.92 -8.07 -19.40
N LEU A 124 19.92 -7.26 -18.34
CA LEU A 124 19.31 -5.92 -18.36
C LEU A 124 20.01 -4.98 -19.35
N LEU A 125 21.35 -4.98 -19.38
CA LEU A 125 22.10 -4.18 -20.36
C LEU A 125 21.84 -4.63 -21.80
N GLY A 126 21.84 -5.93 -22.05
CA GLY A 126 21.59 -6.50 -23.37
C GLY A 126 20.20 -6.14 -23.89
N PHE A 127 19.17 -6.32 -23.05
CA PHE A 127 17.80 -5.97 -23.41
C PHE A 127 17.62 -4.46 -23.63
N GLY A 128 18.19 -3.64 -22.74
CA GLY A 128 18.15 -2.18 -22.87
C GLY A 128 18.82 -1.69 -24.16
N TYR A 129 19.97 -2.27 -24.52
CA TYR A 129 20.69 -1.90 -25.75
C TYR A 129 19.90 -2.30 -27.01
N VAL A 130 19.35 -3.52 -27.05
CA VAL A 130 18.56 -4.00 -28.19
C VAL A 130 17.28 -3.18 -28.38
N LEU A 131 16.64 -2.74 -27.30
CA LEU A 131 15.44 -1.90 -27.38
C LEU A 131 15.72 -0.43 -27.65
N THR A 132 16.95 0.05 -27.49
CA THR A 132 17.32 1.45 -27.74
C THR A 132 16.86 1.99 -29.11
N PRO A 133 17.11 1.29 -30.25
CA PRO A 133 16.60 1.76 -31.55
C PRO A 133 15.06 1.83 -31.60
N VAL A 134 14.35 0.86 -30.99
CA VAL A 134 12.89 0.85 -30.95
C VAL A 134 12.35 2.06 -30.18
N ILE A 135 12.92 2.33 -29.00
CA ILE A 135 12.55 3.48 -28.16
C ILE A 135 12.80 4.78 -28.92
N ARG A 136 13.94 4.91 -29.62
CA ARG A 136 14.25 6.09 -30.45
C ARG A 136 13.20 6.27 -31.54
N THR A 137 12.93 5.23 -32.33
CA THR A 137 11.97 5.33 -33.44
C THR A 137 10.55 5.70 -33.00
N LEU A 138 10.11 5.21 -31.83
CA LEU A 138 8.80 5.57 -31.28
C LEU A 138 8.79 7.00 -30.75
N THR A 139 9.84 7.40 -30.03
CA THR A 139 9.91 8.72 -29.37
C THR A 139 10.14 9.86 -30.36
N ASP A 140 10.84 9.63 -31.48
CA ASP A 140 11.14 10.66 -32.48
C ASP A 140 9.87 11.29 -33.11
N THR A 141 8.75 10.57 -33.10
CA THR A 141 7.47 11.04 -33.68
C THR A 141 6.57 11.76 -32.67
N ILE A 142 6.95 11.78 -31.39
CA ILE A 142 6.13 12.29 -30.29
C ILE A 142 6.59 13.71 -29.92
N SER A 143 5.64 14.58 -29.58
CA SER A 143 5.95 15.96 -29.17
C SER A 143 6.38 16.06 -27.71
N THR A 144 7.20 17.06 -27.38
CA THR A 144 7.70 17.31 -26.02
C THR A 144 6.58 17.50 -25.00
N ASP A 145 5.52 18.23 -25.35
CA ASP A 145 4.39 18.49 -24.44
C ASP A 145 3.69 17.20 -24.03
N THR A 146 3.52 16.27 -24.98
CA THR A 146 2.93 14.96 -24.69
C THR A 146 3.86 14.07 -23.86
N ILE A 147 5.19 14.18 -24.02
CA ILE A 147 6.16 13.48 -23.18
C ILE A 147 6.01 13.91 -21.71
N TYR A 148 5.92 15.22 -21.43
CA TYR A 148 5.72 15.71 -20.07
C TYR A 148 4.37 15.26 -19.49
N ALA A 149 3.29 15.38 -20.26
CA ALA A 149 1.95 14.99 -19.82
C ALA A 149 1.87 13.49 -19.51
N MET A 150 2.39 12.64 -20.41
CA MET A 150 2.38 11.19 -20.23
C MET A 150 3.31 10.76 -19.08
N SER A 151 4.50 11.37 -18.96
CA SER A 151 5.41 11.08 -17.84
C SER A 151 4.76 11.40 -16.50
N PHE A 152 4.10 12.56 -16.37
CA PHE A 152 3.37 12.92 -15.15
C PHE A 152 2.28 11.91 -14.81
N MET A 153 1.46 11.50 -15.79
CA MET A 153 0.40 10.52 -15.57
C MET A 153 0.94 9.14 -15.20
N LEU A 154 2.05 8.71 -15.82
CA LEU A 154 2.71 7.45 -15.50
C LEU A 154 3.34 7.46 -14.10
N PHE A 155 4.00 8.56 -13.71
CA PHE A 155 4.52 8.70 -12.35
C PHE A 155 3.42 8.78 -11.30
N LEU A 156 2.31 9.47 -11.59
CA LEU A 156 1.15 9.50 -10.71
C LEU A 156 0.55 8.10 -10.54
N THR A 157 0.39 7.37 -11.65
CA THR A 157 -0.09 5.98 -11.65
C THR A 157 0.86 5.10 -10.84
N SER A 158 2.17 5.19 -11.09
CA SER A 158 3.19 4.47 -10.30
C SER A 158 3.08 4.80 -8.82
N PHE A 159 2.96 6.08 -8.47
CA PHE A 159 2.90 6.51 -7.08
C PHE A 159 1.65 5.99 -6.34
N ILE A 160 0.50 5.94 -7.02
CA ILE A 160 -0.78 5.48 -6.43
C ILE A 160 -0.85 3.96 -6.34
N PHE A 161 -0.40 3.24 -7.37
CA PHE A 161 -0.56 1.78 -7.46
C PHE A 161 0.64 0.98 -6.94
N HIS A 162 1.73 1.64 -6.54
CA HIS A 162 2.85 0.96 -5.92
C HIS A 162 2.45 0.37 -4.57
N ASP A 163 2.80 -0.88 -4.36
CA ASP A 163 2.54 -1.57 -3.10
C ASP A 163 3.54 -1.10 -2.04
N TYR A 164 3.08 -0.24 -1.14
CA TYR A 164 3.83 0.20 0.04
C TYR A 164 3.55 -0.68 1.27
N ALA A 165 3.01 -1.89 1.08
CA ALA A 165 2.71 -2.77 2.19
C ALA A 165 3.96 -3.01 3.06
N MET A 166 3.77 -2.76 4.35
CA MET A 166 4.69 -3.18 5.39
C MET A 166 4.32 -4.59 5.81
N VAL A 167 5.31 -5.43 6.11
CA VAL A 167 5.05 -6.72 6.76
C VAL A 167 4.43 -6.41 8.12
N ALA A 168 3.12 -6.61 8.25
CA ALA A 168 2.42 -6.34 9.50
C ALA A 168 2.92 -7.31 10.58
N PRO A 169 3.27 -6.83 11.78
CA PRO A 169 3.48 -7.71 12.91
C PRO A 169 2.16 -8.47 13.19
N LEU A 170 2.25 -9.80 13.28
CA LEU A 170 1.13 -10.70 13.61
C LEU A 170 0.69 -10.53 15.07
#